data_AF-A0A7Y0SAL9-F1
#
_entry.id   AF-A0A7Y0SAL9-F1
#
_cell.length_a   1.000
_cell.length_b   1.000
_cell.length_c   1.000
_cell.angle_alpha   90.00
_cell.angle_beta   90.00
_cell.angle_gamma   90.00
#
_symmetry.space_group_name_H-M   'P 1'
#
loop_
_entity.id
_entity.type
_entity.pdbx_description
1 polymer ?
#
loop_
_entity_poly.entity_id
_entity_poly.type
_entity_poly.pdbx_seq_one_letter_code
_entity_poly.pdbx_strand_id
1 'polypeptide(L)'
;IGNDDAYTDGKTIVVPNIPDDYPLMDAVWGYLAHEAAHVRFTDFGVERRRGLHAELSNVLEDCRIERAMMELFPGTSQTLNEVARYMAQAGHYEHVTDKEAPASILTG
;
A
#
# COMPACT_ATOMS: atom_id res chain seq x y z
N ILE A 1 -18.13 -6.88 4.79
CA ILE A 1 -16.85 -7.46 5.24
C ILE A 1 -16.13 -7.85 3.95
N GLY A 2 -15.00 -7.20 3.66
CA GLY A 2 -14.34 -7.19 2.35
C GLY A 2 -14.52 -5.82 1.68
N ASN A 3 -13.64 -4.87 2.03
CA ASN A 3 -13.38 -3.72 1.17
C ASN A 3 -12.27 -4.13 0.18
N ASP A 4 -12.21 -3.44 -0.96
CA ASP A 4 -11.15 -3.64 -1.95
C ASP A 4 -9.80 -3.07 -1.48
N ASP A 5 -9.81 -2.28 -0.40
CA ASP A 5 -8.63 -1.60 0.13
C ASP A 5 -8.01 -2.35 1.32
N ALA A 6 -6.68 -2.47 1.28
CA ALA A 6 -5.87 -2.81 2.45
C ALA A 6 -5.79 -1.60 3.40
N TYR A 7 -5.88 -1.83 4.71
CA TYR A 7 -5.61 -0.78 5.71
C TYR A 7 -5.36 -1.36 7.11
N THR A 8 -4.82 -0.52 7.99
CA THR A 8 -4.67 -0.79 9.42
C THR A 8 -4.96 0.43 10.29
N ASP A 9 -5.47 0.19 11.50
CA ASP A 9 -5.60 1.21 12.56
C ASP A 9 -4.45 1.15 13.59
N GLY A 10 -3.39 0.39 13.27
CA GLY A 10 -2.28 0.12 14.19
C GLY A 10 -2.54 -1.05 15.15
N LYS A 11 -3.76 -1.61 15.16
CA LYS A 11 -4.17 -2.75 16.01
C LYS A 11 -4.80 -3.88 15.21
N THR A 12 -5.51 -3.56 14.14
CA THR A 12 -6.26 -4.47 13.29
C THR A 12 -5.80 -4.28 11.86
N ILE A 13 -5.35 -5.36 11.22
CA ILE A 13 -4.99 -5.35 9.80
C ILE A 13 -6.18 -5.89 9.00
N VAL A 14 -6.59 -5.14 7.98
CA VAL A 14 -7.55 -5.56 6.97
C VAL A 14 -6.81 -5.77 5.66
N VAL A 15 -6.92 -6.98 5.12
CA VAL A 15 -6.31 -7.38 3.85
C VAL A 15 -7.43 -7.41 2.79
N PRO A 16 -7.17 -6.95 1.56
CA PRO A 16 -8.18 -6.86 0.52
C PRO A 16 -8.61 -8.26 0.06
N ASN A 17 -9.78 -8.32 -0.54
CA ASN A 17 -10.30 -9.56 -1.07
C ASN A 17 -9.65 -9.87 -2.43
N ILE A 18 -8.58 -10.66 -2.42
CA ILE A 18 -7.98 -11.16 -3.67
C ILE A 18 -8.80 -12.36 -4.15
N PRO A 19 -9.25 -12.38 -5.42
CA PRO A 19 -10.01 -13.50 -5.97
C PRO A 19 -9.30 -14.85 -5.80
N ASP A 20 -10.06 -15.90 -5.47
CA ASP A 20 -9.53 -17.26 -5.27
C ASP A 20 -8.85 -17.84 -6.52
N ASP A 21 -9.14 -17.31 -7.70
CA ASP A 21 -8.52 -17.69 -8.97
C ASP A 21 -7.23 -16.90 -9.29
N TYR A 22 -6.83 -15.94 -8.45
CA TYR A 22 -5.53 -15.29 -8.58
C TYR A 22 -4.42 -16.28 -8.19
N PRO A 23 -3.47 -16.57 -9.09
CA PRO A 23 -2.57 -17.71 -8.94
C PRO A 23 -1.50 -17.55 -7.85
N LEU A 24 -1.35 -16.34 -7.28
CA LEU A 24 -0.22 -15.99 -6.42
C LEU A 24 -0.71 -15.42 -5.08
N MET A 25 -0.77 -16.29 -4.06
CA MET A 25 -1.05 -15.91 -2.67
C MET A 25 -0.04 -14.89 -2.12
N ASP A 26 1.12 -14.74 -2.76
CA ASP A 26 2.16 -13.78 -2.41
C ASP A 26 1.67 -12.33 -2.43
N ALA A 27 0.67 -11.99 -3.24
CA ALA A 27 0.04 -10.66 -3.18
C ALA A 27 -0.71 -10.43 -1.86
N VAL A 28 -1.41 -11.44 -1.34
CA VAL A 28 -2.08 -11.39 -0.02
C VAL A 28 -1.02 -11.22 1.08
N TRP A 29 0.06 -11.98 1.01
CA TRP A 29 1.19 -11.82 1.94
C TRP A 29 1.86 -10.46 1.82
N GLY A 30 1.90 -9.88 0.63
CA GLY A 30 2.42 -8.54 0.38
C GLY A 30 1.58 -7.45 1.03
N TYR A 31 0.26 -7.48 0.87
CA TYR A 31 -0.64 -6.57 1.57
C TYR A 31 -0.52 -6.71 3.09
N LEU A 32 -0.46 -7.95 3.60
CA LEU A 32 -0.22 -8.17 5.03
C LEU A 32 1.13 -7.58 5.48
N ALA A 33 2.19 -7.75 4.69
CA ALA A 33 3.51 -7.21 5.01
C ALA A 33 3.52 -5.67 5.03
N HIS A 34 2.82 -5.03 4.09
CA HIS A 34 2.65 -3.59 4.02
C HIS A 34 1.93 -3.05 5.27
N GLU A 35 0.75 -3.59 5.59
CA GLU A 35 -0.02 -3.15 6.76
C GLU A 35 0.68 -3.47 8.08
N ALA A 36 1.39 -4.59 8.16
CA ALA A 36 2.21 -4.91 9.33
C ALA A 36 3.41 -3.95 9.47
N ALA A 37 3.94 -3.43 8.36
CA ALA A 37 4.98 -2.40 8.39
C ALA A 37 4.44 -1.08 8.97
N HIS A 38 3.19 -0.70 8.64
CA HIS A 38 2.53 0.44 9.29
C HIS A 38 2.40 0.22 10.79
N VAL A 39 1.86 -0.92 11.22
CA VAL A 39 1.74 -1.27 12.65
C VAL A 39 3.07 -1.16 13.38
N ARG A 40 4.17 -1.55 12.72
CA ARG A 40 5.50 -1.60 13.33
C ARG A 40 6.24 -0.26 13.33
N PHE A 41 6.11 0.52 12.27
CA PHE A 41 7.01 1.64 11.99
C PHE A 41 6.32 3.00 11.89
N THR A 42 4.98 3.05 11.76
CA THR A 42 4.23 4.30 11.75
C THR A 42 3.82 4.69 13.17
N ASP A 43 4.10 5.93 13.56
CA ASP A 43 3.56 6.51 14.79
C ASP A 43 2.17 7.11 14.50
N PHE A 44 1.13 6.37 14.88
CA PHE A 44 -0.28 6.78 14.71
C PHE A 44 -0.69 7.95 15.61
N GLY A 45 0.14 8.35 16.58
CA GLY A 45 -0.10 9.53 17.40
C GLY A 45 0.25 10.85 16.70
N VAL A 46 0.97 10.81 15.58
CA VAL A 46 1.37 12.00 14.83
C VAL A 46 0.24 12.46 13.90
N GLU A 47 -0.30 13.65 14.17
CA GLU A 47 -1.34 14.25 13.34
C GLU A 47 -0.82 14.61 11.93
N ARG A 48 -1.49 14.07 10.90
CA ARG A 48 -1.24 14.44 9.50
C ARG A 48 -2.12 15.61 9.08
N ARG A 49 -1.52 16.62 8.41
CA ARG A 49 -2.28 17.70 7.77
C ARG A 49 -3.13 17.11 6.65
N ARG A 50 -4.42 17.48 6.59
CA ARG A 50 -5.39 16.98 5.60
C ARG A 50 -5.10 17.49 4.18
N GLY A 51 -5.73 16.85 3.19
CA GLY A 51 -5.60 17.19 1.77
C GLY A 51 -4.29 16.67 1.19
N LEU A 52 -3.77 17.34 0.15
CA LEU A 52 -2.56 16.92 -0.59
C LEU A 52 -1.36 16.61 0.32
N HIS A 53 -1.21 17.30 1.46
CA HIS A 53 -0.13 17.00 2.39
C HIS A 53 -0.26 15.62 3.03
N ALA A 54 -1.47 15.16 3.36
CA ALA A 54 -1.72 13.82 3.88
C ALA A 54 -1.33 12.80 2.83
N GLU A 55 -1.80 12.97 1.58
CA GLU A 55 -1.53 12.02 0.50
C GLU A 55 -0.03 11.91 0.19
N LEU A 56 0.67 13.04 0.10
CA LEU A 56 2.13 13.04 -0.06
C LEU A 56 2.84 12.39 1.13
N SER A 57 2.33 12.60 2.34
CA SER A 57 2.90 11.97 3.54
C SER A 57 2.65 10.46 3.54
N ASN A 58 1.50 9.98 3.06
CA ASN A 58 1.18 8.57 2.93
C ASN A 58 2.17 7.90 1.96
N VAL A 59 2.32 8.42 0.74
CA VAL A 59 3.23 7.86 -0.27
C VAL A 59 4.68 7.79 0.22
N LEU A 60 5.15 8.84 0.92
CA LEU A 60 6.49 8.86 1.49
C LEU A 60 6.65 7.91 2.67
N GLU A 61 5.60 7.77 3.48
CA GLU A 61 5.57 6.84 4.61
C GLU A 61 5.65 5.40 4.13
N ASP A 62 4.87 5.01 3.13
CA ASP A 62 4.84 3.65 2.56
C ASP A 62 6.23 3.24 2.08
N CYS A 63 6.87 4.12 1.29
CA CYS A 63 8.26 3.92 0.85
C CYS A 63 9.23 3.74 2.02
N ARG A 64 9.05 4.50 3.11
CA ARG A 64 9.92 4.46 4.29
C ARG A 64 9.74 3.15 5.06
N ILE A 65 8.50 2.74 5.32
CA ILE A 65 8.19 1.55 6.12
C ILE A 65 8.47 0.26 5.35
N GLU A 66 8.22 0.22 4.04
CA GLU A 66 8.48 -0.96 3.21
C GLU A 66 9.97 -1.23 3.14
N ARG A 67 10.79 -0.18 2.97
CA ARG A 67 12.24 -0.31 3.02
C ARG A 67 12.71 -0.84 4.38
N ALA A 68 12.20 -0.29 5.48
CA ALA A 68 12.55 -0.76 6.83
C ALA A 68 12.09 -2.21 7.07
N MET A 69 10.93 -2.59 6.52
CA MET A 69 10.39 -3.95 6.60
C MET A 69 11.25 -4.92 5.82
N MET A 70 11.69 -4.58 4.60
CA MET A 70 12.60 -5.39 3.78
C MET A 70 13.99 -5.52 4.42
N GLU A 71 14.49 -4.48 5.08
CA GLU A 71 15.76 -4.58 5.83
C GLU A 71 15.67 -5.58 6.99
N LEU A 72 14.53 -5.60 7.70
CA LEU A 72 14.30 -6.48 8.83
C LEU A 72 13.90 -7.91 8.40
N PHE A 73 13.11 -8.03 7.34
CA PHE A 73 12.58 -9.27 6.80
C PHE A 73 12.80 -9.32 5.27
N PRO A 74 14.00 -9.65 4.78
CA PRO A 74 14.34 -9.57 3.35
C PRO A 74 13.39 -10.30 2.39
N GLY A 75 12.72 -11.36 2.86
CA GLY A 75 11.72 -12.08 2.09
C GLY A 75 10.50 -11.23 1.69
N THR A 76 10.17 -10.18 2.45
CA THR A 76 9.02 -9.32 2.13
C THR A 76 9.21 -8.52 0.86
N SER A 77 10.46 -8.36 0.37
CA SER A 77 10.70 -7.74 -0.92
C SER A 77 10.00 -8.49 -2.06
N GLN A 78 9.97 -9.82 -2.01
CA GLN A 78 9.29 -10.62 -3.03
C GLN A 78 7.77 -10.42 -2.95
N THR A 79 7.19 -10.53 -1.76
CA THR A 79 5.73 -10.40 -1.58
C THR A 79 5.23 -8.99 -1.87
N LEU A 80 5.97 -7.94 -1.49
CA LEU A 80 5.65 -6.55 -1.84
C LEU A 80 5.71 -6.32 -3.36
N ASN A 81 6.71 -6.90 -4.05
CA ASN A 81 6.75 -6.83 -5.51
C ASN A 81 5.55 -7.52 -6.17
N GLU A 82 5.03 -8.60 -5.58
CA GLU A 82 3.83 -9.27 -6.09
C GLU A 82 2.55 -8.42 -5.93
N VAL A 83 2.47 -7.54 -4.93
CA VAL A 83 1.39 -6.53 -4.86
C VAL A 83 1.45 -5.61 -6.07
N ALA A 84 2.62 -5.07 -6.40
CA ALA A 84 2.78 -4.19 -7.56
C ALA A 84 2.43 -4.92 -8.88
N ARG A 85 2.79 -6.21 -9.01
CA ARG A 85 2.39 -7.00 -10.19
C ARG A 85 0.89 -7.22 -10.25
N TYR A 86 0.25 -7.53 -9.12
CA TYR A 86 -1.20 -7.69 -9.03
C TYR A 86 -1.92 -6.40 -9.44
N MET A 87 -1.52 -5.25 -8.88
CA MET A 87 -2.09 -3.95 -9.21
C MET A 87 -1.98 -3.63 -10.71
N ALA A 88 -0.83 -3.93 -11.32
CA ALA A 88 -0.64 -3.75 -12.75
C ALA A 88 -1.58 -4.64 -13.60
N GLN A 89 -1.75 -5.90 -13.21
CA GLN A 89 -2.63 -6.85 -13.93
C GLN A 89 -4.11 -6.53 -13.76
N ALA A 90 -4.51 -6.06 -12.57
CA ALA A 90 -5.87 -5.64 -12.27
C ALA A 90 -6.24 -4.28 -12.90
N GLY A 91 -5.27 -3.57 -13.50
CA GLY A 91 -5.50 -2.30 -14.19
C GLY A 91 -5.50 -1.07 -13.26
N HIS A 92 -4.99 -1.20 -12.04
CA HIS A 92 -4.91 -0.09 -11.09
C HIS A 92 -3.78 0.92 -11.41
N TYR A 93 -2.88 0.57 -12.32
CA TYR A 93 -1.87 1.51 -12.84
C TYR A 93 -2.27 1.99 -14.23
N GLU A 94 -2.88 3.18 -14.28
CA GLU A 94 -3.20 3.86 -15.53
C GLU A 94 -2.06 4.78 -15.99
N HIS A 95 -1.97 4.98 -17.31
CA HIS A 95 -1.01 5.93 -17.85
C HIS A 95 -1.52 7.35 -17.67
N VAL A 96 -0.73 8.18 -17.00
CA VAL A 96 -1.01 9.61 -16.88
C VAL A 96 -1.01 10.25 -18.25
N THR A 97 -1.99 11.11 -18.50
CA THR A 97 -2.11 11.90 -19.73
C THR A 97 -1.80 13.37 -19.47
N ASP A 98 -1.45 14.11 -20.53
CA ASP A 98 -1.17 15.57 -20.44
C ASP A 98 -2.38 16.41 -19.98
N LYS A 99 -3.57 15.80 -19.86
CA LYS A 99 -4.81 16.46 -19.42
C LYS A 99 -5.01 16.40 -17.91
N GLU A 100 -4.23 15.60 -17.21
CA GLU A 100 -4.36 15.39 -15.78
C GLU A 100 -3.36 16.25 -15.02
N ALA A 101 -3.86 17.13 -14.15
CA ALA A 101 -2.98 17.91 -13.31
C ALA A 101 -2.31 16.98 -12.28
N PRO A 102 -1.01 17.15 -11.96
CA PRO A 102 -0.34 16.34 -10.95
C PRO A 102 -1.08 16.32 -9.61
N ALA A 103 -1.68 17.45 -9.22
CA ALA A 103 -2.47 17.56 -8.00
C ALA A 103 -3.75 16.70 -8.03
N SER A 104 -4.41 16.53 -9.19
CA SER A 104 -5.61 15.70 -9.29
C SER A 104 -5.31 14.21 -9.25
N ILE A 105 -4.12 13.80 -9.70
CA ILE A 105 -3.64 12.41 -9.60
C ILE A 105 -3.33 12.05 -8.14
N LEU A 106 -2.77 13.01 -7.40
CA LEU A 106 -2.33 12.81 -6.01
C LEU A 106 -3.41 13.06 -4.96
N THR A 107 -4.63 13.45 -5.35
CA THR A 107 -5.75 13.71 -4.42
C THR A 107 -7.05 13.01 -4.82
N GLY A 108 -6.97 12.10 -5.78
CA GLY A 108 -8.09 11.32 -6.32
C GLY A 108 -8.65 10.33 -5.32
#